data_AF-A0A7S0RN22-F1
#
_entry.id   AF-A0A7S0RN22-F1
#
_cell.length_a   1.000
_cell.length_b   1.000
_cell.length_c   1.000
_cell.angle_alpha   90.00
_cell.angle_beta   90.00
_cell.angle_gamma   90.00
#
_symmetry.space_group_name_H-M   'P 1'
#
loop_
_entity.id
_entity.type
_entity.pdbx_description
1 polymer ?
#
loop_
_entity_poly.entity_id
_entity_poly.type
_entity_poly.pdbx_seq_one_letter_code
_entity_poly.pdbx_strand_id
1 'polypeptide(L)'
;ETHTYSLAAPGCKRVGGTLQRRPAPGQPLDLHLFFDFSLMEVFTGAGEVLSTRVYRGIPPPGCGAGVDLVSVGCSTRVLRAAAYELDTCWKEAPVTAAPQHVTAAVTAQ
;
A
#
# COMPACT_ATOMS: atom_id res chain seq x y z
N GLU A 1 14.07 -6.06 -31.35
CA GLU A 1 13.46 -7.40 -31.15
C GLU A 1 12.17 -7.24 -30.37
N THR A 2 11.12 -7.97 -30.72
CA THR A 2 9.83 -7.94 -30.01
C THR A 2 9.71 -9.20 -29.19
N HIS A 3 9.69 -9.07 -27.86
CA HIS A 3 9.44 -10.19 -26.96
C HIS A 3 7.94 -10.34 -26.73
N THR A 4 7.39 -11.51 -27.08
CA THR A 4 5.99 -11.86 -26.80
C THR A 4 5.93 -12.65 -25.49
N TYR A 5 5.16 -12.15 -24.53
CA TYR A 5 4.90 -12.84 -23.26
C TYR A 5 3.49 -13.41 -23.26
N SER A 6 3.35 -14.67 -22.82
CA SER A 6 2.05 -15.33 -22.69
C SER A 6 1.71 -15.52 -21.22
N LEU A 7 0.58 -14.98 -20.77
CA LEU A 7 0.04 -15.21 -19.43
C LEU A 7 -0.40 -16.67 -19.22
N ALA A 8 -0.47 -17.49 -20.27
CA ALA A 8 -0.77 -18.91 -20.21
C ALA A 8 0.47 -19.80 -20.01
N ALA A 9 1.68 -19.22 -20.00
CA ALA A 9 2.90 -19.98 -19.76
C ALA A 9 2.92 -20.53 -18.32
N PRO A 10 3.39 -21.78 -18.10
CA PRO A 10 3.58 -22.30 -16.75
C PRO A 10 4.48 -21.37 -15.91
N GLY A 11 4.00 -20.97 -14.73
CA GLY A 11 4.72 -20.07 -13.83
C GLY A 11 4.58 -18.57 -14.12
N CYS A 12 3.85 -18.16 -15.17
CA CYS A 12 3.56 -16.75 -15.39
C CYS A 12 2.67 -16.20 -14.26
N LYS A 13 3.15 -15.14 -13.59
CA LYS A 13 2.34 -14.38 -12.65
C LYS A 13 1.57 -13.32 -13.42
N ARG A 14 0.24 -13.36 -13.31
CA ARG A 14 -0.63 -12.34 -13.88
C ARG A 14 -0.46 -11.03 -13.12
N VAL A 15 -0.06 -9.97 -13.82
CA VAL A 15 0.04 -8.62 -13.26
C VAL A 15 -0.98 -7.73 -13.95
N GLY A 16 -2.05 -7.39 -13.25
CA GLY A 16 -3.12 -6.52 -13.77
C GLY A 16 -4.08 -7.16 -14.79
N GLY A 17 -4.98 -6.34 -15.34
CA GLY A 17 -6.08 -6.73 -16.23
C GLY A 17 -7.40 -7.00 -15.49
N THR A 18 -8.40 -7.53 -16.20
CA THR A 18 -9.73 -7.83 -15.64
C THR A 18 -9.70 -8.89 -14.54
N LEU A 19 -10.40 -8.66 -13.42
CA LEU A 19 -10.60 -9.64 -12.36
C LEU A 19 -11.14 -10.97 -12.93
N GLN A 20 -10.50 -12.07 -12.56
CA GLN A 20 -10.92 -13.41 -12.99
C GLN A 20 -12.22 -13.82 -12.30
N ARG A 21 -12.40 -13.43 -11.04
CA ARG A 21 -13.59 -13.71 -10.23
C ARG A 21 -14.36 -12.42 -9.96
N ARG A 22 -14.77 -11.76 -11.05
CA ARG A 22 -15.57 -10.54 -10.97
C ARG A 22 -16.90 -10.82 -10.25
N PRO A 23 -17.35 -9.94 -9.34
CA PRO A 23 -18.70 -10.03 -8.79
C PRO A 23 -19.76 -10.02 -9.90
N ALA A 24 -20.86 -10.75 -9.70
CA ALA A 24 -22.01 -10.69 -10.60
C ALA A 24 -22.58 -9.26 -10.65
N PRO A 25 -23.27 -8.86 -11.74
CA PRO A 25 -23.92 -7.56 -11.82
C PRO A 25 -24.80 -7.29 -10.60
N GLY A 26 -24.65 -6.10 -10.00
CA GLY A 26 -25.38 -5.69 -8.79
C GLY A 26 -24.79 -6.22 -7.47
N GLN A 27 -23.82 -7.14 -7.50
CA GLN A 27 -23.09 -7.56 -6.30
C GLN A 27 -21.93 -6.60 -6.02
N PRO A 28 -21.64 -6.30 -4.73
CA PRO A 28 -20.56 -5.42 -4.37
C PRO A 28 -19.18 -6.05 -4.64
N LEU A 29 -18.19 -5.19 -4.89
CA LEU A 29 -16.79 -5.55 -4.87
C LEU A 29 -16.21 -5.21 -3.51
N ASP A 30 -15.82 -6.22 -2.74
CA ASP A 30 -15.07 -6.04 -1.49
C ASP A 30 -13.58 -5.87 -1.80
N LEU A 31 -12.97 -4.81 -1.26
CA LEU A 31 -11.55 -4.49 -1.41
C LEU A 31 -10.91 -4.25 -0.05
N HIS A 32 -9.72 -4.80 0.14
CA HIS A 32 -8.84 -4.47 1.25
C HIS A 32 -7.51 -3.96 0.68
N LEU A 33 -7.09 -2.78 1.12
CA LEU A 33 -5.87 -2.15 0.67
C LEU A 33 -4.91 -2.07 1.86
N PHE A 34 -3.69 -2.58 1.66
CA PHE A 34 -2.60 -2.47 2.63
C PHE A 34 -1.52 -1.56 2.06
N PHE A 35 -1.11 -0.60 2.88
CA PHE A 35 -0.03 0.34 2.58
C PHE A 35 1.05 0.19 3.64
N ASP A 36 2.22 -0.29 3.24
CA ASP A 36 3.40 -0.38 4.11
C ASP A 36 4.57 0.35 3.44
N PHE A 37 4.70 1.63 3.78
CA PHE A 37 5.66 2.55 3.17
C PHE A 37 5.52 2.61 1.63
N SER A 38 6.42 1.93 0.91
CA SER A 38 6.38 1.85 -0.56
C SER A 38 5.56 0.67 -1.08
N LEU A 39 5.27 -0.32 -0.25
CA LEU A 39 4.53 -1.51 -0.63
C LEU A 39 3.02 -1.20 -0.61
N MET A 40 2.34 -1.59 -1.69
CA MET A 40 0.89 -1.51 -1.81
C MET A 40 0.35 -2.88 -2.23
N GLU A 41 -0.61 -3.39 -1.46
CA GLU A 41 -1.32 -4.61 -1.78
C GLU A 41 -2.82 -4.38 -1.84
N VAL A 42 -3.45 -4.89 -2.89
CA VAL A 42 -4.90 -4.83 -3.10
C VAL A 42 -5.43 -6.25 -3.10
N PHE A 43 -6.30 -6.56 -2.14
CA PHE A 43 -6.99 -7.83 -2.04
C PHE A 43 -8.45 -7.64 -2.45
N THR A 44 -8.97 -8.54 -3.26
CA THR A 44 -10.41 -8.63 -3.51
C THR A 44 -11.05 -9.64 -2.56
N GLY A 45 -12.33 -9.48 -2.22
CA GLY A 45 -13.08 -10.44 -1.42
C GLY A 45 -13.13 -11.86 -2.04
N ALA A 46 -12.86 -11.98 -3.35
CA ALA A 46 -12.77 -13.26 -4.04
C ALA A 46 -11.38 -13.91 -3.95
N GLY A 47 -10.42 -13.30 -3.24
CA GLY A 47 -9.06 -13.82 -3.03
C GLY A 47 -8.09 -13.59 -4.20
N GLU A 48 -8.38 -12.66 -5.12
CA GLU A 48 -7.35 -12.15 -6.04
C GLU A 48 -6.53 -11.07 -5.35
N VAL A 49 -5.22 -11.04 -5.61
CA VAL A 49 -4.29 -10.10 -4.98
C VAL A 49 -3.43 -9.43 -6.04
N LEU A 50 -3.24 -8.12 -5.91
CA LEU A 50 -2.27 -7.34 -6.66
C LEU A 50 -1.29 -6.70 -5.67
N SER A 51 -0.03 -7.12 -5.72
CA SER A 51 1.06 -6.51 -4.96
C SER A 51 1.93 -5.66 -5.90
N THR A 52 2.21 -4.43 -5.50
CA THR A 52 3.03 -3.48 -6.26
C THR A 52 3.80 -2.55 -5.32
N ARG A 53 4.59 -1.65 -5.90
CA ARG A 53 5.26 -0.58 -5.16
C ARG A 53 4.88 0.79 -5.69
N VAL A 54 4.69 1.73 -4.77
CA VAL A 54 4.44 3.15 -5.04
C VAL A 54 5.52 3.96 -4.33
N TYR A 55 6.40 4.59 -5.09
CA TYR A 55 7.40 5.51 -4.57
C TYR A 55 6.88 6.93 -4.71
N ARG A 56 6.37 7.49 -3.60
CA ARG A 56 5.84 8.86 -3.60
C ARG A 56 7.00 9.84 -3.71
N GLY A 57 6.90 10.78 -4.64
CA GLY A 57 7.77 11.97 -4.68
C GLY A 57 7.32 13.01 -3.66
N ILE A 58 7.81 14.24 -3.81
CA ILE A 58 7.35 15.37 -3.00
C ILE A 58 5.89 15.67 -3.40
N PRO A 59 4.94 15.69 -2.45
CA PRO A 59 3.55 16.04 -2.77
C PRO A 59 3.47 17.49 -3.27
N PRO A 60 2.59 17.80 -4.25
CA PRO A 60 2.34 19.18 -4.65
C PRO A 60 1.91 20.05 -3.47
N PRO A 61 2.14 21.38 -3.52
CA PRO A 61 1.70 22.29 -2.47
C PRO A 61 0.20 22.16 -2.18
N GLY A 62 -0.17 22.04 -0.91
CA GLY A 62 -1.56 21.90 -0.48
C GLY A 62 -2.14 20.48 -0.56
N CYS A 63 -1.39 19.49 -1.06
CA CYS A 63 -1.80 18.09 -1.00
C CYS A 63 -1.38 17.44 0.33
N GLY A 64 -2.37 17.00 1.11
CA GLY A 64 -2.13 16.18 2.31
C GLY A 64 -1.85 14.71 1.98
N ALA A 65 -1.38 13.95 2.97
CA ALA A 65 -1.39 12.49 2.88
C ALA A 65 -2.83 11.98 3.07
N GLY A 66 -3.27 11.02 2.26
CA GLY A 66 -4.61 10.47 2.36
C GLY A 66 -4.94 9.45 1.28
N VAL A 67 -6.19 8.99 1.32
CA VAL A 67 -6.80 8.08 0.33
C VAL A 67 -8.14 8.69 -0.07
N ASP A 68 -8.32 8.93 -1.37
CA ASP A 68 -9.57 9.40 -1.95
C ASP A 68 -10.24 8.30 -2.76
N LEU A 69 -11.57 8.26 -2.71
CA LEU A 69 -12.39 7.38 -3.55
C LEU A 69 -12.86 8.17 -4.78
N VAL A 70 -12.36 7.78 -5.94
CA VAL A 70 -12.67 8.45 -7.21
C VAL A 70 -13.48 7.51 -8.11
N SER A 71 -14.60 8.00 -8.64
CA SER A 71 -15.42 7.30 -9.64
C SER A 71 -15.36 8.07 -10.95
N VAL A 72 -15.00 7.38 -12.04
CA VAL A 72 -14.86 8.00 -13.36
C VAL A 72 -15.83 7.32 -14.34
N GLY A 73 -16.63 8.11 -15.05
CA GLY A 73 -17.54 7.60 -16.09
C GLY A 73 -18.72 6.76 -15.59
N CYS A 74 -18.96 6.70 -14.27
CA CYS A 74 -20.04 5.93 -13.68
C CYS A 74 -20.40 6.45 -12.28
N SER A 75 -21.58 6.05 -11.80
CA SER A 75 -21.99 6.23 -10.40
C SER A 75 -21.54 5.03 -9.58
N THR A 76 -20.80 5.29 -8.50
CA THR A 76 -20.36 4.26 -7.55
C THR A 76 -21.04 4.48 -6.21
N ARG A 77 -21.60 3.41 -5.63
CA ARG A 77 -22.15 3.43 -4.27
C ARG A 77 -21.18 2.74 -3.31
N VAL A 78 -20.66 3.49 -2.34
CA VAL A 78 -19.84 2.93 -1.26
C VAL A 78 -20.76 2.42 -0.17
N LEU A 79 -20.71 1.11 0.11
CA LEU A 79 -21.55 0.49 1.14
C LEU A 79 -20.92 0.61 2.53
N ARG A 80 -19.59 0.47 2.61
CA ARG A 80 -18.79 0.59 3.83
C ARG A 80 -17.37 1.03 3.49
N ALA A 81 -16.74 1.78 4.39
CA ALA A 81 -15.33 2.12 4.33
C ALA A 81 -14.79 2.21 5.75
N ALA A 82 -13.60 1.67 5.98
CA ALA A 82 -12.87 1.78 7.24
C ALA A 82 -11.39 1.94 6.93
N ALA A 83 -10.70 2.72 7.75
CA ALA A 83 -9.26 2.94 7.67
C ALA A 83 -8.64 2.62 9.02
N TYR A 84 -7.46 2.00 9.00
CA TYR A 84 -6.74 1.58 10.18
C TYR A 84 -5.28 1.99 10.01
N GLU A 85 -4.65 2.40 11.10
CA GLU A 85 -3.19 2.60 11.15
C GLU A 85 -2.53 1.26 11.49
N LEU A 86 -1.44 0.94 10.78
CA LEU A 86 -0.68 -0.29 11.01
C LEU A 86 0.31 -0.07 12.15
N ASP A 87 0.39 -1.05 13.05
CA ASP A 87 1.40 -1.11 14.09
C ASP A 87 2.69 -1.79 13.59
N THR A 88 3.78 -1.61 14.32
CA THR A 88 5.06 -2.25 14.01
C THR A 88 4.95 -3.77 14.07
N CYS A 89 5.40 -4.45 13.02
CA CYS A 89 5.56 -5.91 13.04
C CYS A 89 6.86 -6.36 13.72
N TRP A 90 7.75 -5.41 14.02
CA TRP A 90 9.00 -5.66 14.73
C TRP A 90 8.76 -5.60 16.23
N LYS A 91 9.18 -6.65 16.94
CA LYS A 91 9.33 -6.57 18.40
C LYS A 91 10.43 -5.57 18.67
N GLU A 92 10.13 -4.51 19.42
CA GLU A 92 11.19 -3.65 19.96
C GLU A 92 12.13 -4.53 20.79
N ALA A 93 13.38 -4.66 20.36
CA ALA A 93 14.42 -5.00 21.33
C ALA A 93 14.46 -3.83 22.33
N PRO A 94 14.54 -4.08 23.65
CA PRO A 94 14.68 -3.00 24.61
C PRO A 94 15.86 -2.15 24.16
N VAL A 95 15.62 -0.86 23.94
CA VAL A 95 16.67 0.09 23.61
C VAL A 95 17.60 0.14 24.82
N THR A 96 18.69 -0.65 24.80
CA THR A 96 19.83 -0.37 25.66
C THR A 96 20.32 0.99 25.21
N ALA A 97 19.98 2.02 26.00
CA ALA A 97 20.41 3.38 25.76
C ALA A 97 21.91 3.37 25.47
N ALA A 98 22.30 3.80 24.27
CA ALA A 98 23.70 4.06 23.99
C ALA A 98 24.21 5.05 25.04
N PRO A 99 25.41 4.85 25.62
CA PRO A 99 25.95 5.77 26.61
C PRO A 99 25.99 7.18 25.99
N GLN A 100 25.25 8.11 26.59
CA GLN A 100 25.28 9.50 26.19
C GLN A 100 26.70 10.02 26.41
N HIS A 101 27.38 10.39 25.32
CA HIS A 101 28.63 11.14 25.43
C HIS A 101 28.32 12.47 26.12
N VAL A 102 28.73 12.59 27.38
CA VAL A 102 28.69 13.84 28.14
C VAL A 102 29.79 14.73 27.56
N THR A 103 29.41 15.70 26.72
CA THR A 103 30.31 16.78 26.35
C THR A 103 30.34 17.78 27.51
N ALA A 104 31.38 17.70 28.35
CA ALA A 104 31.59 18.68 29.41
C ALA A 104 31.91 20.04 28.78
N ALA A 105 31.09 21.05 29.08
CA ALA A 105 31.39 22.43 28.72
C ALA A 105 32.56 22.92 29.58
N VAL A 106 33.69 23.24 28.95
CA VAL A 106 34.81 23.92 29.60
C VAL A 106 34.46 25.41 29.68
N THR A 107 34.25 25.92 30.89
CA THR A 107 34.19 27.36 31.14
C THR A 107 35.60 27.87 31.37
N ALA A 108 36.08 28.75 30.49
CA ALA A 108 37.35 29.45 30.66
C ALA A 108 37.24 30.49 31.79
N GLN A 109 38.24 30.54 32.67
CA GLN A 109 38.48 31.64 33.62
C GLN A 109 39.45 32.65 33.00
#